data_AF-A0A1E3PSU8-F1
#
_entry.id   AF-A0A1E3PSU8-F1
#
_cell.length_a   1.000
_cell.length_b   1.000
_cell.length_c   1.000
_cell.angle_alpha   90.00
_cell.angle_beta   90.00
_cell.angle_gamma   90.00
#
_symmetry.space_group_name_H-M   'P 1'
#
loop_
_entity.id
_entity.type
_entity.pdbx_description
1 polymer ?
#
loop_
_entity_poly.entity_id
_entity_poly.type
_entity_poly.pdbx_seq_one_letter_code
_entity_poly.pdbx_strand_id
1 'polypeptide(L)'
;LTKLDRQQRLTIHKLHLLCLLSHIKIRNHWISNTQVRLKLRNLLSENTRKLLHPENTVIVKGDSREFLSPILRTRKFLDGLKAAMEYWAKKFRINKRGIHLRHWNEFYEKITFSDYDINITEDKFFAKITRSFNGSRDIAAQGFCALLRSVDVNARIVSSLQVVDYTSRDPWAERPANTTPQLPREALPENKVEECLSTFKLSPKKPLTSSKRIRFKNGAPTRAMTPAPHHPQFLDSAYPVYWVEAYDCASQRWVSIDPCSKKIVEVVKYRSKLEPPLNDPKNTLSYVVAFDDQGFARDVTRRYTQFYNTKTRKKRVTNLGPQGKEWWEEKVMKACFEPKFQSDIDQLEVAELNNREIQEKLPTNIQDFKNHPIFVLERHLKQSEVLMEPRIPCGTLAVTSGRRVEKIFKRKDVRAVKSALTWYQLGKIIKPGQQPLKMVKRKKFTRKRSSLDDAFDEPSELEDNLETGLYSIEQTELYVPPPVENGIVPKNPFGNLDVYVPTMIPKGGIHLLSSKFPRVVRAAQELEIDYAPAVVGFDFGGSSTGESRGARVANPKIDGIIVPVEHAVSVVIICKELDKVALKEEKEMREAQALGKWRRYFSAIAIKRRLD
;
A
#
# COMPACT_ATOMS: atom_id res chain seq x y z
N LEU A 1 -7.83 -8.21 14.15
CA LEU A 1 -7.16 -6.98 13.69
C LEU A 1 -7.99 -5.76 14.05
N THR A 2 -7.50 -4.99 15.01
CA THR A 2 -8.04 -3.68 15.40
C THR A 2 -7.87 -2.67 14.25
N LYS A 3 -8.48 -1.48 14.37
CA LYS A 3 -8.27 -0.39 13.41
C LYS A 3 -6.80 0.05 13.37
N LEU A 4 -6.16 0.10 14.52
CA LEU A 4 -4.75 0.46 14.67
C LEU A 4 -3.85 -0.56 13.96
N ASP A 5 -4.08 -1.87 14.14
CA ASP A 5 -3.28 -2.92 13.48
C ASP A 5 -3.33 -2.78 11.96
N ARG A 6 -4.51 -2.49 11.40
CA ARG A 6 -4.69 -2.30 9.95
C ARG A 6 -3.88 -1.11 9.44
N GLN A 7 -3.86 0.00 10.19
CA GLN A 7 -3.08 1.18 9.84
C GLN A 7 -1.57 0.93 9.94
N GLN A 8 -1.13 0.22 10.97
CA GLN A 8 0.27 -0.20 11.12
C GLN A 8 0.71 -1.12 9.99
N ARG A 9 -0.08 -2.16 9.67
CA ARG A 9 0.20 -3.08 8.54
C ARG A 9 0.32 -2.34 7.22
N LEU A 10 -0.57 -1.39 6.96
CA LEU A 10 -0.51 -0.57 5.75
C LEU A 10 0.77 0.29 5.72
N THR A 11 1.16 0.87 6.86
CA THR A 11 2.38 1.69 6.97
C THR A 11 3.63 0.84 6.70
N ILE A 12 3.70 -0.35 7.29
CA ILE A 12 4.79 -1.32 7.07
C ILE A 12 4.82 -1.80 5.62
N HIS A 13 3.66 -2.09 5.03
CA HIS A 13 3.58 -2.46 3.62
C HIS A 13 4.14 -1.36 2.71
N LYS A 14 3.75 -0.09 2.93
CA LYS A 14 4.29 1.05 2.17
C LYS A 14 5.80 1.18 2.36
N LEU A 15 6.30 1.10 3.59
CA LEU A 15 7.73 1.16 3.88
C LEU A 15 8.50 0.03 3.19
N HIS A 16 8.03 -1.21 3.32
CA HIS A 16 8.66 -2.37 2.71
C HIS A 16 8.67 -2.26 1.18
N LEU A 17 7.60 -1.75 0.57
CA LEU A 17 7.55 -1.48 -0.87
C LEU A 17 8.64 -0.49 -1.30
N LEU A 18 8.84 0.60 -0.53
CA LEU A 18 9.91 1.57 -0.78
C LEU A 18 11.31 0.96 -0.60
N CYS A 19 11.51 0.09 0.38
CA CYS A 19 12.76 -0.64 0.57
C CYS A 19 13.06 -1.56 -0.61
N LEU A 20 12.06 -2.31 -1.10
CA LEU A 20 12.21 -3.20 -2.26
C LEU A 20 12.51 -2.41 -3.55
N LEU A 21 11.85 -1.26 -3.75
CA LEU A 21 12.13 -0.35 -4.86
C LEU A 21 13.55 0.23 -4.79
N SER A 22 13.98 0.66 -3.60
CA SER A 22 15.33 1.18 -3.39
C SER A 22 16.37 0.09 -3.63
N HIS A 23 16.09 -1.15 -3.19
CA HIS A 23 16.93 -2.30 -3.46
C HIS A 23 17.11 -2.53 -4.97
N ILE A 24 16.02 -2.65 -5.75
CA ILE A 24 16.16 -2.86 -7.20
C ILE A 24 16.83 -1.67 -7.89
N LYS A 25 16.62 -0.42 -7.45
CA LYS A 25 17.32 0.76 -7.99
C LYS A 25 18.84 0.62 -7.84
N ILE A 26 19.31 0.25 -6.64
CA ILE A 26 20.73 0.02 -6.37
C ILE A 26 21.26 -1.14 -7.21
N ARG A 27 20.52 -2.26 -7.27
CA ARG A 27 20.90 -3.42 -8.10
C ARG A 27 20.98 -3.06 -9.58
N ASN A 28 20.04 -2.25 -10.08
CA ASN A 28 20.03 -1.80 -11.46
C ASN A 28 21.26 -0.94 -11.79
N HIS A 29 21.70 -0.09 -10.87
CA HIS A 29 22.95 0.64 -11.01
C HIS A 29 24.15 -0.30 -11.18
N TRP A 30 24.25 -1.35 -10.36
CA TRP A 30 25.32 -2.34 -10.47
C TRP A 30 25.27 -3.14 -11.79
N ILE A 31 24.07 -3.46 -12.28
CA ILE A 31 23.85 -4.15 -13.56
C ILE A 31 24.35 -3.28 -14.74
N SER A 32 24.16 -1.96 -14.65
CA SER A 32 24.58 -1.00 -15.67
C SER A 32 26.05 -0.59 -15.59
N ASN A 33 26.82 -1.06 -14.61
CA ASN A 33 28.22 -0.67 -14.42
C ASN A 33 29.08 -1.03 -15.65
N THR A 34 29.86 -0.07 -16.14
CA THR A 34 30.70 -0.22 -17.35
C THR A 34 31.71 -1.36 -17.25
N GLN A 35 32.30 -1.58 -16.07
CA GLN A 35 33.27 -2.67 -15.85
C GLN A 35 32.61 -4.05 -15.98
N VAL A 36 31.37 -4.17 -15.51
CA VAL A 36 30.54 -5.37 -15.68
C VAL A 36 30.31 -5.62 -17.17
N ARG A 37 29.88 -4.60 -17.91
CA ARG A 37 29.60 -4.71 -19.35
C ARG A 37 30.83 -5.15 -20.14
N LEU A 38 32.00 -4.55 -19.89
CA LEU A 38 33.24 -4.89 -20.60
C LEU A 38 33.64 -6.37 -20.41
N LYS A 39 33.48 -6.92 -19.19
CA LYS A 39 33.80 -8.33 -18.93
C LYS A 39 32.77 -9.30 -19.50
N LEU A 40 31.49 -8.93 -19.53
CA LEU A 40 30.41 -9.80 -20.01
C LEU A 40 30.28 -9.80 -21.54
N ARG A 41 30.69 -8.73 -22.22
CA ARG A 41 30.54 -8.57 -23.68
C ARG A 41 31.06 -9.78 -24.47
N ASN A 42 32.17 -10.36 -24.03
CA ASN A 42 32.84 -11.46 -24.71
C ASN A 42 32.28 -12.86 -24.43
N LEU A 43 31.22 -12.98 -23.61
CA LEU A 43 30.66 -14.27 -23.26
C LEU A 43 29.76 -14.87 -24.34
N LEU A 44 29.05 -14.04 -25.12
CA LEU A 44 28.20 -14.50 -26.20
C LEU A 44 29.00 -14.69 -27.49
N SER A 45 28.69 -15.78 -28.20
CA SER A 45 29.25 -16.05 -29.53
C SER A 45 28.92 -14.94 -30.52
N GLU A 46 29.74 -14.76 -31.55
CA GLU A 46 29.50 -13.77 -32.60
C GLU A 46 28.15 -14.00 -33.31
N ASN A 47 27.79 -15.26 -33.54
CA ASN A 47 26.49 -15.64 -34.12
C ASN A 47 25.32 -15.19 -33.23
N THR A 48 25.40 -15.41 -31.92
CA THR A 48 24.37 -14.95 -30.98
C THR A 48 24.24 -13.43 -31.00
N ARG A 49 25.35 -12.69 -31.07
CA ARG A 49 25.31 -11.21 -31.16
C ARG A 49 24.69 -10.73 -32.46
N LYS A 50 25.00 -11.37 -33.59
CA LYS A 50 24.36 -11.08 -34.89
C LYS A 50 22.84 -11.31 -34.85
N LEU A 51 22.39 -12.36 -34.16
CA LEU A 51 20.95 -12.64 -33.98
C LEU A 51 20.24 -11.60 -33.09
N LEU A 52 20.94 -11.05 -32.09
CA LEU A 52 20.41 -10.00 -31.20
C LEU A 52 20.31 -8.62 -31.87
N HIS A 53 21.00 -8.41 -33.01
CA HIS A 53 20.94 -7.20 -33.83
C HIS A 53 20.56 -7.49 -35.28
N PRO A 54 19.35 -8.01 -35.53
CA PRO A 54 18.93 -8.41 -36.87
C PRO A 54 18.83 -7.23 -37.85
N GLU A 55 18.71 -5.99 -37.37
CA GLU A 55 18.75 -4.75 -38.16
C GLU A 55 20.05 -4.57 -38.95
N ASN A 56 21.15 -5.12 -38.43
CA ASN A 56 22.46 -5.09 -39.09
C ASN A 56 22.61 -6.20 -40.13
N THR A 57 21.62 -7.09 -40.26
CA THR A 57 21.67 -8.19 -41.24
C THR A 57 21.15 -7.73 -42.59
N VAL A 58 22.05 -7.62 -43.56
CA VAL A 58 21.75 -7.35 -44.97
C VAL A 58 21.77 -8.65 -45.75
N ILE A 59 20.72 -8.92 -46.54
CA ILE A 59 20.73 -10.00 -47.52
C ILE A 59 21.24 -9.43 -48.84
N VAL A 60 22.29 -10.03 -49.38
CA VAL A 60 22.79 -9.72 -50.73
C VAL A 60 22.20 -10.74 -51.71
N LYS A 61 21.41 -10.28 -52.67
CA LYS A 61 20.91 -11.10 -53.79
C LYS A 61 21.40 -10.44 -55.09
N GLY A 62 22.44 -11.00 -55.71
CA GLY A 62 23.11 -10.34 -56.83
C GLY A 62 23.64 -8.97 -56.41
N ASP A 63 23.27 -7.91 -57.16
CA ASP A 63 23.68 -6.53 -56.88
C ASP A 63 22.78 -5.79 -55.86
N SER A 64 21.66 -6.39 -55.47
CA SER A 64 20.67 -5.75 -54.58
C SER A 64 20.91 -6.08 -53.10
N ARG A 65 20.89 -5.03 -52.26
CA ARG A 65 20.94 -5.14 -50.78
C ARG A 65 19.52 -5.01 -50.21
N GLU A 66 18.98 -6.09 -49.68
CA GLU A 66 17.65 -6.12 -49.06
C GLU A 66 17.74 -6.22 -47.53
N PHE A 67 16.88 -5.46 -46.85
CA PHE A 67 16.69 -5.59 -45.40
C PHE A 67 15.71 -6.72 -45.09
N LEU A 68 15.90 -7.35 -43.92
CA LEU A 68 14.98 -8.38 -43.43
C LEU A 68 13.58 -7.79 -43.15
N SER A 69 12.54 -8.56 -43.50
CA SER A 69 11.16 -8.23 -43.13
C SER A 69 11.02 -8.12 -41.59
N PRO A 70 10.08 -7.29 -41.08
CA PRO A 70 9.87 -7.17 -39.63
C PRO A 70 9.67 -8.52 -38.92
N ILE A 71 8.92 -9.44 -39.54
CA ILE A 71 8.65 -10.79 -38.99
C ILE A 71 9.95 -11.60 -38.86
N LEU A 72 10.83 -11.57 -39.87
CA LEU A 72 12.11 -12.27 -39.83
C LEU A 72 13.07 -11.64 -38.81
N ARG A 73 13.06 -10.31 -38.67
CA ARG A 73 13.85 -9.61 -37.66
C ARG A 73 13.42 -10.01 -36.25
N THR A 74 12.13 -9.97 -35.94
CA THR A 74 11.59 -10.45 -34.66
C THR A 74 11.98 -11.90 -34.40
N ARG A 75 11.84 -12.79 -35.40
CA ARG A 75 12.22 -14.21 -35.23
C ARG A 75 13.70 -14.36 -34.88
N LYS A 76 14.60 -13.70 -35.62
CA LYS A 76 16.05 -13.74 -35.34
C LYS A 76 16.38 -13.19 -33.96
N PHE A 77 15.75 -12.09 -33.56
CA PHE A 77 15.91 -11.51 -32.23
C PHE A 77 15.50 -12.49 -31.13
N LEU A 78 14.35 -13.13 -31.27
CA LEU A 78 13.87 -14.16 -30.32
C LEU A 78 14.81 -15.37 -30.27
N ASP A 79 15.33 -15.82 -31.42
CA ASP A 79 16.32 -16.91 -31.49
C ASP A 79 17.64 -16.51 -30.79
N GLY A 80 18.08 -15.27 -30.96
CA GLY A 80 19.25 -14.70 -30.28
C GLY A 80 19.07 -14.63 -28.75
N LEU A 81 17.91 -14.16 -28.28
CA LEU A 81 17.55 -14.12 -26.86
C LEU A 81 17.52 -15.54 -26.27
N LYS A 82 16.94 -16.50 -26.99
CA LYS A 82 16.90 -17.90 -26.58
C LYS A 82 18.30 -18.51 -26.46
N ALA A 83 19.16 -18.28 -27.45
CA ALA A 83 20.54 -18.76 -27.42
C ALA A 83 21.34 -18.14 -26.26
N ALA A 84 21.19 -16.84 -26.00
CA ALA A 84 21.82 -16.17 -24.86
C ALA A 84 21.32 -16.73 -23.52
N MET A 85 20.01 -16.96 -23.41
CA MET A 85 19.35 -17.54 -22.24
C MET A 85 19.88 -18.95 -21.94
N GLU A 86 19.94 -19.82 -22.95
CA GLU A 86 20.43 -21.20 -22.82
C GLU A 86 21.92 -21.23 -22.43
N TYR A 87 22.74 -20.37 -23.02
CA TYR A 87 24.15 -20.20 -22.63
C TYR A 87 24.26 -19.81 -21.16
N TRP A 88 23.52 -18.79 -20.74
CA TRP A 88 23.57 -18.30 -19.36
C TRP A 88 23.06 -19.35 -18.36
N ALA A 89 21.95 -20.02 -18.66
CA ALA A 89 21.38 -21.08 -17.84
C ALA A 89 22.32 -22.27 -17.64
N LYS A 90 23.16 -22.58 -18.63
CA LYS A 90 24.20 -23.61 -18.53
C LYS A 90 25.40 -23.15 -17.70
N LYS A 91 25.74 -21.86 -17.78
CA LYS A 91 26.92 -21.28 -17.14
C LYS A 91 26.70 -20.94 -15.67
N PHE A 92 25.54 -20.39 -15.31
CA PHE A 92 25.26 -19.89 -13.97
C PHE A 92 24.62 -20.96 -13.08
N ARG A 93 25.27 -21.29 -11.97
CA ARG A 93 24.80 -22.29 -11.00
C ARG A 93 24.03 -21.64 -9.85
N ILE A 94 22.76 -22.00 -9.71
CA ILE A 94 21.93 -21.54 -8.59
C ILE A 94 22.23 -22.40 -7.36
N ASN A 95 22.70 -21.77 -6.29
CA ASN A 95 23.06 -22.43 -5.02
C ASN A 95 22.57 -21.66 -3.78
N LYS A 96 21.92 -20.51 -3.97
CA LYS A 96 21.32 -19.69 -2.90
C LYS A 96 19.86 -19.39 -3.23
N ARG A 97 19.10 -19.03 -2.20
CA ARG A 97 17.70 -18.67 -2.25
C ARG A 97 17.54 -17.21 -2.66
N GLY A 98 16.53 -16.94 -3.47
CA GLY A 98 16.13 -15.57 -3.83
C GLY A 98 15.22 -14.93 -2.77
N ILE A 99 14.87 -13.67 -3.02
CA ILE A 99 13.81 -12.97 -2.31
C ILE A 99 12.48 -13.71 -2.56
N HIS A 100 11.67 -13.82 -1.52
CA HIS A 100 10.35 -14.42 -1.58
C HIS A 100 9.38 -13.70 -0.63
N LEU A 101 8.08 -13.93 -0.82
CA LEU A 101 7.05 -13.41 0.07
C LEU A 101 7.21 -13.99 1.48
N ARG A 102 7.11 -13.12 2.49
CA ARG A 102 6.96 -13.52 3.89
C ARG A 102 5.59 -13.14 4.43
N HIS A 103 5.07 -13.98 5.30
CA HIS A 103 3.79 -13.76 5.98
C HIS A 103 3.97 -13.14 7.37
N TRP A 104 2.90 -12.56 7.92
CA TRP A 104 2.96 -11.84 9.20
C TRP A 104 3.33 -12.73 10.39
N ASN A 105 3.04 -14.02 10.31
CA ASN A 105 3.38 -15.03 11.31
C ASN A 105 4.84 -15.50 11.23
N GLU A 106 5.57 -15.17 10.17
CA GLU A 106 6.94 -15.67 9.92
C GLU A 106 8.04 -14.67 10.33
N PHE A 107 7.69 -13.50 10.88
CA PHE A 107 8.67 -12.43 11.13
C PHE A 107 9.75 -12.77 12.16
N TYR A 108 9.44 -13.62 13.15
CA TYR A 108 10.38 -14.05 14.18
C TYR A 108 10.93 -15.45 13.95
N GLU A 109 10.57 -16.10 12.84
CA GLU A 109 11.17 -17.38 12.48
C GLU A 109 12.68 -17.20 12.21
N LYS A 110 13.49 -18.12 12.76
CA LYS A 110 14.93 -18.09 12.56
C LYS A 110 15.25 -18.16 11.07
N ILE A 111 15.92 -17.13 10.56
CA ILE A 111 16.40 -17.10 9.19
C ILE A 111 17.68 -17.93 9.12
N THR A 112 17.65 -19.01 8.34
CA THR A 112 18.86 -19.75 7.97
C THR A 112 19.67 -18.91 6.98
N PHE A 113 20.50 -18.01 7.52
CA PHE A 113 21.25 -17.04 6.74
C PHE A 113 22.16 -17.69 5.69
N SER A 114 22.63 -18.93 5.92
CA SER A 114 23.43 -19.67 4.93
C SER A 114 22.71 -19.91 3.60
N ASP A 115 21.37 -19.92 3.58
CA ASP A 115 20.58 -20.16 2.38
C ASP A 115 20.55 -18.94 1.45
N TYR A 116 20.87 -17.74 1.95
CA TYR A 116 20.73 -16.49 1.20
C TYR A 116 22.07 -15.88 0.81
N ASP A 117 22.03 -15.04 -0.22
CA ASP A 117 23.11 -14.11 -0.54
C ASP A 117 22.95 -12.85 0.32
N ILE A 118 23.63 -12.78 1.46
CA ILE A 118 23.52 -11.68 2.45
C ILE A 118 24.71 -10.74 2.32
N ASN A 119 24.49 -9.45 2.60
CA ASN A 119 25.52 -8.40 2.62
C ASN A 119 26.37 -8.42 1.32
N ILE A 120 25.69 -8.57 0.18
CA ILE A 120 26.31 -8.51 -1.14
C ILE A 120 26.65 -7.06 -1.44
N THR A 121 27.94 -6.75 -1.45
CA THR A 121 28.49 -5.50 -1.98
C THR A 121 28.54 -5.56 -3.51
N GLU A 122 28.75 -4.41 -4.16
CA GLU A 122 28.88 -4.33 -5.62
C GLU A 122 30.01 -5.24 -6.13
N ASP A 123 31.18 -5.24 -5.48
CA ASP A 123 32.31 -6.10 -5.87
C ASP A 123 32.00 -7.59 -5.76
N LYS A 124 31.30 -8.00 -4.68
CA LYS A 124 30.87 -9.39 -4.49
C LYS A 124 29.86 -9.78 -5.56
N PHE A 125 28.95 -8.88 -5.93
CA PHE A 125 28.03 -9.10 -7.04
C PHE A 125 28.78 -9.27 -8.36
N PHE A 126 29.70 -8.37 -8.68
CA PHE A 126 30.51 -8.42 -9.88
C PHE A 126 31.31 -9.73 -9.97
N ALA A 127 31.95 -10.15 -8.89
CA ALA A 127 32.67 -11.42 -8.82
C ALA A 127 31.74 -12.62 -9.09
N LYS A 128 30.52 -12.61 -8.53
CA LYS A 128 29.53 -13.68 -8.74
C LYS A 128 29.08 -13.81 -10.19
N ILE A 129 28.91 -12.71 -10.92
CA ILE A 129 28.41 -12.74 -12.31
C ILE A 129 29.50 -12.83 -13.38
N THR A 130 30.77 -12.55 -13.06
CA THR A 130 31.87 -12.57 -14.04
C THR A 130 32.94 -13.63 -13.80
N ARG A 131 33.14 -14.06 -12.55
CA ARG A 131 34.18 -15.03 -12.17
C ARG A 131 33.56 -16.35 -11.73
N SER A 132 32.71 -16.31 -10.71
CA SER A 132 32.24 -17.52 -10.03
C SER A 132 31.00 -18.16 -10.65
N PHE A 133 30.21 -17.39 -11.40
CA PHE A 133 28.94 -17.79 -12.02
C PHE A 133 28.03 -18.61 -11.07
N ASN A 134 27.85 -18.12 -9.84
CA ASN A 134 26.97 -18.76 -8.86
C ASN A 134 26.31 -17.76 -7.90
N GLY A 135 25.17 -18.17 -7.34
CA GLY A 135 24.40 -17.38 -6.38
C GLY A 135 22.91 -17.73 -6.40
N SER A 136 22.09 -16.77 -6.01
CA SER A 136 20.64 -16.90 -6.08
C SER A 136 20.12 -16.77 -7.51
N ARG A 137 18.89 -17.25 -7.73
CA ARG A 137 18.17 -17.05 -8.99
C ARG A 137 18.00 -15.56 -9.34
N ASP A 138 17.97 -14.69 -8.33
CA ASP A 138 17.82 -13.25 -8.50
C ASP A 138 19.12 -12.64 -9.05
N ILE A 139 20.28 -13.01 -8.47
CA ILE A 139 21.59 -12.60 -8.99
C ILE A 139 21.77 -13.13 -10.42
N ALA A 140 21.29 -14.35 -10.70
CA ALA A 140 21.35 -14.93 -12.02
C ALA A 140 20.56 -14.11 -13.06
N ALA A 141 19.32 -13.70 -12.74
CA ALA A 141 18.51 -12.85 -13.61
C ALA A 141 19.14 -11.46 -13.80
N GLN A 142 19.70 -10.88 -12.75
CA GLN A 142 20.37 -9.58 -12.79
C GLN A 142 21.66 -9.63 -13.62
N GLY A 143 22.46 -10.68 -13.48
CA GLY A 143 23.65 -10.91 -14.32
C GLY A 143 23.30 -11.16 -15.79
N PHE A 144 22.18 -11.84 -16.06
CA PHE A 144 21.68 -11.99 -17.43
C PHE A 144 21.25 -10.65 -18.04
N CYS A 145 20.59 -9.77 -17.26
CA CYS A 145 20.29 -8.41 -17.71
C CYS A 145 21.58 -7.64 -18.05
N ALA A 146 22.61 -7.74 -17.20
CA ALA A 146 23.91 -7.12 -17.45
C ALA A 146 24.57 -7.67 -18.72
N LEU A 147 24.42 -8.97 -18.99
CA LEU A 147 24.92 -9.61 -20.20
C LEU A 147 24.23 -9.04 -21.45
N LEU A 148 22.90 -8.93 -21.47
CA LEU A 148 22.18 -8.33 -22.61
C LEU A 148 22.58 -6.86 -22.82
N ARG A 149 22.67 -6.07 -21.75
CA ARG A 149 23.17 -4.68 -21.83
C ARG A 149 24.62 -4.60 -22.31
N SER A 150 25.46 -5.60 -22.04
CA SER A 150 26.87 -5.62 -22.49
C SER A 150 27.04 -5.78 -24.00
N VAL A 151 26.00 -6.28 -24.67
CA VAL A 151 25.92 -6.40 -26.12
C VAL A 151 24.89 -5.43 -26.69
N ASP A 152 24.61 -4.32 -26.01
CA ASP A 152 23.79 -3.21 -26.51
C ASP A 152 22.32 -3.57 -26.85
N VAL A 153 21.78 -4.62 -26.23
CA VAL A 153 20.35 -4.89 -26.25
C VAL A 153 19.67 -3.98 -25.22
N ASN A 154 18.61 -3.27 -25.63
CA ASN A 154 17.77 -2.49 -24.73
C ASN A 154 17.01 -3.42 -23.78
N ALA A 155 17.60 -3.65 -22.60
CA ALA A 155 17.13 -4.60 -21.61
C ALA A 155 16.81 -3.94 -20.27
N ARG A 156 15.66 -4.30 -19.70
CA ARG A 156 15.18 -3.88 -18.38
C ARG A 156 15.23 -5.03 -17.40
N ILE A 157 15.64 -4.75 -16.16
CA ILE A 157 15.48 -5.72 -15.07
C ILE A 157 14.07 -5.56 -14.50
N VAL A 158 13.33 -6.65 -14.41
CA VAL A 158 11.96 -6.66 -13.89
C VAL A 158 11.91 -7.37 -12.55
N SER A 159 11.18 -6.82 -11.59
CA SER A 159 10.95 -7.44 -10.30
C SER A 159 9.48 -7.45 -9.91
N SER A 160 8.98 -8.64 -9.57
CA SER A 160 7.73 -8.83 -8.83
C SER A 160 8.00 -8.59 -7.34
N LEU A 161 7.70 -7.39 -6.83
CA LEU A 161 8.04 -6.98 -5.47
C LEU A 161 7.24 -7.80 -4.44
N GLN A 162 7.95 -8.64 -3.69
CA GLN A 162 7.37 -9.54 -2.69
C GLN A 162 7.10 -8.82 -1.36
N VAL A 163 6.19 -7.85 -1.42
CA VAL A 163 5.77 -7.06 -0.25
C VAL A 163 4.80 -7.84 0.63
N VAL A 164 4.91 -7.65 1.94
CA VAL A 164 4.06 -8.29 2.95
C VAL A 164 2.62 -7.79 2.78
N ASP A 165 1.64 -8.69 2.76
CA ASP A 165 0.24 -8.38 2.43
C ASP A 165 -0.48 -7.67 3.57
N TYR A 166 -0.75 -6.36 3.44
CA TYR A 166 -1.49 -5.60 4.46
C TYR A 166 -2.97 -6.00 4.61
N THR A 167 -3.51 -6.73 3.63
CA THR A 167 -4.89 -7.23 3.63
C THR A 167 -5.02 -8.60 4.29
N SER A 168 -3.89 -9.27 4.54
CA SER A 168 -3.86 -10.56 5.23
C SER A 168 -4.46 -10.46 6.64
N ARG A 169 -5.14 -11.53 7.04
CA ARG A 169 -5.72 -11.72 8.37
C ARG A 169 -4.82 -12.55 9.28
N ASP A 170 -3.66 -12.97 8.81
CA ASP A 170 -2.74 -13.80 9.58
C ASP A 170 -2.36 -13.10 10.89
N PRO A 171 -2.20 -13.84 11.98
CA PRO A 171 -1.78 -13.26 13.24
C PRO A 171 -0.39 -12.62 13.10
N TRP A 172 -0.11 -11.63 13.93
CA TRP A 172 1.24 -11.10 14.06
C TRP A 172 2.12 -12.16 14.74
N ALA A 173 3.32 -12.43 14.22
CA ALA A 173 4.25 -13.36 14.85
C ALA A 173 4.50 -12.96 16.31
N GLU A 174 4.31 -13.87 17.27
CA GLU A 174 4.64 -13.57 18.66
C GLU A 174 6.16 -13.49 18.82
N ARG A 175 6.63 -12.43 19.48
CA ARG A 175 8.05 -12.24 19.75
C ARG A 175 8.44 -13.25 20.84
N PRO A 176 9.35 -14.21 20.58
CA PRO A 176 9.70 -15.19 21.59
C PRO A 176 10.26 -14.48 22.83
N ALA A 177 9.79 -14.87 24.01
CA ALA A 177 10.07 -14.18 25.29
C ALA A 177 11.56 -14.07 25.65
N ASN A 178 12.46 -14.79 24.95
CA ASN A 178 13.87 -14.94 25.31
C ASN A 178 14.87 -14.43 24.26
N THR A 179 14.47 -13.58 23.29
CA THR A 179 15.39 -13.14 22.23
C THR A 179 15.67 -11.64 22.30
N THR A 180 16.75 -11.27 23.00
CA THR A 180 17.40 -9.97 22.80
C THR A 180 17.95 -9.93 21.36
N PRO A 181 17.64 -8.91 20.55
CA PRO A 181 18.17 -8.83 19.19
C PRO A 181 19.69 -8.61 19.24
N GLN A 182 20.47 -9.67 19.03
CA GLN A 182 21.88 -9.53 18.70
C GLN A 182 21.96 -9.09 17.23
N LEU A 183 22.12 -7.78 17.02
CA LEU A 183 22.76 -7.29 15.80
C LEU A 183 24.15 -7.95 15.70
N PRO A 184 24.61 -8.36 14.52
CA PRO A 184 25.99 -8.80 14.35
C PRO A 184 26.90 -7.64 14.76
N ARG A 185 27.56 -7.71 15.92
CA ARG A 185 28.71 -6.87 16.21
C ARG A 185 29.82 -7.34 15.28
N GLU A 186 30.06 -6.63 14.20
CA GLU A 186 31.33 -6.69 13.50
C GLU A 186 32.42 -6.31 14.52
N ALA A 187 33.31 -7.25 14.80
CA ALA A 187 34.49 -7.00 15.60
C ALA A 187 35.42 -6.06 14.80
N LEU A 188 35.40 -4.78 15.15
CA LEU A 188 36.53 -3.90 14.87
C LEU A 188 37.70 -4.35 15.78
N PRO A 189 38.93 -4.51 15.26
CA PRO A 189 40.06 -4.90 16.07
C PRO A 189 40.55 -3.68 16.88
N GLU A 190 40.05 -3.51 18.09
CA GLU A 190 40.69 -2.66 19.10
C GLU A 190 41.67 -3.52 19.90
N ASN A 191 42.95 -3.45 19.55
CA ASN A 191 44.05 -3.88 20.40
C ASN A 191 45.11 -2.78 20.37
N LYS A 192 45.18 -1.99 21.45
CA LYS A 192 46.40 -1.46 22.08
C LYS A 192 46.01 -0.40 23.11
N VAL A 193 45.62 -0.81 24.32
CA VAL A 193 45.95 -0.08 25.55
C VAL A 193 45.96 -1.09 26.72
N GLU A 194 47.10 -1.14 27.42
CA GLU A 194 47.32 -1.59 28.80
C GLU A 194 47.37 -3.09 29.14
N GLU A 195 48.59 -3.59 29.02
CA GLU A 195 49.22 -4.50 29.97
C GLU A 195 49.32 -3.84 31.37
N CYS A 196 48.74 -4.45 32.42
CA CYS A 196 49.31 -4.60 33.77
C CYS A 196 48.31 -5.20 34.79
N LEU A 197 48.76 -6.26 35.50
CA LEU A 197 48.26 -6.81 36.78
C LEU A 197 46.93 -7.61 36.67
N SER A 198 46.79 -8.89 37.01
CA SER A 198 47.51 -9.75 37.95
C SER A 198 47.22 -11.24 37.68
N THR A 199 48.26 -12.05 37.86
CA THR A 199 48.30 -13.51 38.02
C THR A 199 47.26 -14.10 38.98
N PHE A 200 46.70 -15.28 38.67
CA PHE A 200 46.75 -16.54 39.47
C PHE A 200 45.81 -17.63 38.90
N LYS A 201 46.41 -18.78 38.49
CA LYS A 201 46.07 -20.21 38.76
C LYS A 201 44.58 -20.61 38.94
N LEU A 202 44.02 -21.75 38.51
CA LEU A 202 44.47 -23.13 38.25
C LEU A 202 43.27 -23.91 37.65
N SER A 203 43.50 -24.92 36.80
CA SER A 203 42.50 -25.92 36.41
C SER A 203 42.29 -26.97 37.52
N PRO A 204 41.14 -27.69 37.54
CA PRO A 204 41.24 -29.14 37.44
C PRO A 204 40.12 -29.83 36.63
N LYS A 205 40.32 -31.14 36.48
CA LYS A 205 39.84 -32.07 35.46
C LYS A 205 38.41 -32.64 35.69
N LYS A 206 37.93 -33.27 34.60
CA LYS A 206 36.73 -34.11 34.35
C LYS A 206 36.35 -35.11 35.47
N PRO A 207 35.17 -35.76 35.39
CA PRO A 207 35.14 -37.09 34.73
C PRO A 207 33.90 -37.42 33.88
N LEU A 208 34.08 -38.41 33.00
CA LEU A 208 33.06 -39.12 32.22
C LEU A 208 32.36 -40.21 33.06
N THR A 209 31.09 -40.51 32.77
CA THR A 209 30.49 -41.88 32.78
C THR A 209 29.29 -41.89 31.81
N SER A 210 29.23 -42.71 30.75
CA SER A 210 28.66 -44.09 30.68
C SER A 210 27.16 -44.12 31.10
N SER A 211 26.17 -44.72 30.44
CA SER A 211 26.07 -45.76 29.40
C SER A 211 24.60 -45.88 28.94
N LYS A 212 24.34 -46.33 27.70
CA LYS A 212 23.59 -47.58 27.39
C LYS A 212 23.37 -47.74 25.88
N ARG A 213 23.85 -48.88 25.39
CA ARG A 213 23.70 -49.46 24.04
C ARG A 213 22.36 -50.20 23.94
N ILE A 214 21.77 -50.21 22.76
CA ILE A 214 21.03 -51.35 22.21
C ILE A 214 21.65 -51.66 20.83
N ARG A 215 22.14 -52.89 20.65
CA ARG A 215 22.55 -53.53 19.37
C ARG A 215 21.36 -54.34 18.85
N PHE A 216 21.16 -54.47 17.54
CA PHE A 216 21.58 -55.58 16.65
C PHE A 216 21.07 -55.22 15.23
N LYS A 217 21.57 -55.64 14.06
CA LYS A 217 22.53 -56.67 13.60
C LYS A 217 23.03 -56.24 12.19
N ASN A 218 24.21 -56.73 11.80
CA ASN A 218 24.90 -56.42 10.54
C ASN A 218 24.34 -57.21 9.33
N GLY A 219 24.34 -56.57 8.16
CA GLY A 219 24.42 -57.18 6.83
C GLY A 219 25.41 -56.37 5.97
N ALA A 220 26.36 -57.03 5.32
CA ALA A 220 27.51 -56.45 4.64
C ALA A 220 27.21 -56.12 3.13
N PRO A 221 28.14 -55.57 2.33
CA PRO A 221 27.98 -54.28 1.66
C PRO A 221 27.74 -54.40 0.15
N THR A 222 26.84 -53.57 -0.39
CA THR A 222 26.73 -53.34 -1.84
C THR A 222 27.29 -51.96 -2.20
N ARG A 223 28.47 -52.00 -2.81
CA ARG A 223 29.05 -51.08 -3.81
C ARG A 223 28.47 -49.66 -3.81
N ALA A 224 29.25 -48.73 -3.25
CA ALA A 224 28.99 -47.30 -3.29
C ALA A 224 28.75 -46.81 -4.73
N MET A 225 27.49 -46.47 -5.03
CA MET A 225 27.18 -45.57 -6.14
C MET A 225 27.51 -44.16 -5.68
N THR A 226 28.35 -43.46 -6.44
CA THR A 226 28.60 -42.04 -6.32
C THR A 226 27.28 -41.27 -6.13
N PRO A 227 27.14 -40.41 -5.10
CA PRO A 227 25.96 -39.58 -4.98
C PRO A 227 25.90 -38.63 -6.17
N ALA A 228 24.76 -38.63 -6.86
CA ALA A 228 24.39 -37.63 -7.85
C ALA A 228 24.57 -36.20 -7.30
N PRO A 229 24.82 -35.19 -8.14
CA PRO A 229 25.12 -33.84 -7.69
C PRO A 229 23.96 -33.27 -6.84
N HIS A 230 24.28 -32.89 -5.61
CA HIS A 230 23.38 -32.26 -4.64
C HIS A 230 22.57 -31.11 -5.27
N HIS A 231 21.26 -31.29 -5.39
CA HIS A 231 20.29 -30.21 -5.62
C HIS A 231 20.16 -29.31 -4.37
N PRO A 232 19.80 -28.02 -4.52
CA PRO A 232 19.79 -27.07 -3.40
C PRO A 232 18.82 -27.49 -2.27
N GLN A 233 19.27 -27.30 -1.02
CA GLN A 233 18.65 -27.76 0.23
C GLN A 233 17.39 -26.97 0.68
N PHE A 234 16.85 -26.07 -0.14
CA PHE A 234 15.71 -25.21 0.24
C PHE A 234 14.57 -25.26 -0.81
N LEU A 235 13.32 -25.38 -0.33
CA LEU A 235 12.12 -25.33 -1.16
C LEU A 235 11.80 -23.86 -1.53
N ASP A 236 11.68 -23.52 -2.81
CA ASP A 236 11.35 -22.16 -3.29
C ASP A 236 10.17 -22.19 -4.26
N SER A 237 9.57 -21.03 -4.56
CA SER A 237 8.51 -20.94 -5.58
C SER A 237 9.05 -21.35 -6.95
N ALA A 238 8.24 -22.08 -7.72
CA ALA A 238 8.59 -22.45 -9.09
C ALA A 238 8.57 -21.26 -10.08
N TYR A 239 8.18 -20.07 -9.62
CA TYR A 239 8.07 -18.85 -10.41
C TYR A 239 9.10 -17.81 -9.94
N PRO A 240 9.74 -17.09 -10.87
CA PRO A 240 10.77 -16.13 -10.52
C PRO A 240 10.19 -14.87 -9.85
N VAL A 241 11.05 -14.19 -9.09
CA VAL A 241 10.80 -12.84 -8.58
C VAL A 241 11.46 -11.79 -9.47
N TYR A 242 12.61 -12.12 -10.07
CA TYR A 242 13.29 -11.29 -11.07
C TYR A 242 13.33 -11.98 -12.43
N TRP A 243 13.13 -11.20 -13.48
CA TRP A 243 13.33 -11.62 -14.86
C TRP A 243 13.75 -10.40 -15.70
N VAL A 244 13.98 -10.59 -16.99
CA VAL A 244 14.47 -9.54 -17.89
C VAL A 244 13.45 -9.25 -18.96
N GLU A 245 13.31 -7.99 -19.33
CA GLU A 245 12.59 -7.57 -20.54
C GLU A 245 13.59 -7.07 -21.57
N ALA A 246 13.44 -7.45 -22.83
CA ALA A 246 14.25 -6.93 -23.93
C ALA A 246 13.32 -6.33 -25.00
N TYR A 247 13.64 -5.14 -25.49
CA TYR A 247 12.81 -4.46 -26.49
C TYR A 247 13.10 -4.99 -27.90
N ASP A 248 12.07 -5.50 -28.58
CA ASP A 248 12.14 -5.83 -29.99
C ASP A 248 11.72 -4.62 -30.83
N CYS A 249 12.69 -3.99 -31.49
CA CYS A 249 12.47 -2.83 -32.35
C CYS A 249 11.58 -3.14 -33.58
N ALA A 250 11.58 -4.39 -34.07
CA ALA A 250 10.80 -4.75 -35.26
C ALA A 250 9.31 -4.92 -34.98
N SER A 251 8.95 -5.46 -33.81
CA SER A 251 7.55 -5.59 -33.38
C SER A 251 7.07 -4.50 -32.42
N GLN A 252 7.98 -3.61 -32.01
CA GLN A 252 7.77 -2.53 -31.03
C GLN A 252 7.20 -3.04 -29.70
N ARG A 253 7.70 -4.18 -29.22
CA ARG A 253 7.17 -4.88 -28.04
C ARG A 253 8.29 -5.27 -27.09
N TRP A 254 7.98 -5.27 -25.80
CA TRP A 254 8.81 -5.89 -24.78
C TRP A 254 8.66 -7.41 -24.80
N VAL A 255 9.79 -8.11 -24.87
CA VAL A 255 9.90 -9.57 -24.77
C VAL A 255 10.35 -9.92 -23.36
N SER A 256 9.61 -10.78 -22.66
CA SER A 256 9.95 -11.24 -21.31
C SER A 256 10.84 -12.49 -21.38
N ILE A 257 11.93 -12.50 -20.62
CA ILE A 257 12.91 -13.58 -20.55
C ILE A 257 13.17 -13.95 -19.10
N ASP A 258 12.92 -15.20 -18.75
CA ASP A 258 13.40 -15.78 -17.49
C ASP A 258 14.56 -16.73 -17.79
N PRO A 259 15.80 -16.39 -17.41
CA PRO A 259 16.97 -17.17 -17.77
C PRO A 259 17.19 -18.40 -16.90
N CYS A 260 16.44 -18.58 -15.82
CA CYS A 260 16.82 -19.52 -14.78
C CYS A 260 15.69 -20.41 -14.31
N SER A 261 14.56 -19.85 -13.88
CA SER A 261 13.51 -20.63 -13.21
C SER A 261 12.66 -21.44 -14.19
N LYS A 262 12.04 -20.77 -15.15
CA LYS A 262 11.21 -21.32 -16.22
C LYS A 262 11.98 -21.52 -17.52
N LYS A 263 13.08 -20.77 -17.74
CA LYS A 263 13.88 -20.82 -18.97
C LYS A 263 13.03 -20.57 -20.21
N ILE A 264 12.35 -19.44 -20.22
CA ILE A 264 11.42 -19.06 -21.29
C ILE A 264 11.76 -17.70 -21.89
N VAL A 265 11.44 -17.56 -23.16
CA VAL A 265 11.34 -16.29 -23.89
C VAL A 265 9.90 -16.18 -24.36
N GLU A 266 9.16 -15.15 -23.94
CA GLU A 266 7.77 -14.95 -24.33
C GLU A 266 7.45 -13.49 -24.67
N VAL A 267 6.63 -13.31 -25.69
CA VAL A 267 5.89 -12.05 -25.91
C VAL A 267 4.54 -12.24 -25.25
N VAL A 268 4.30 -11.56 -24.13
CA VAL A 268 3.06 -11.73 -23.38
C VAL A 268 1.90 -11.26 -24.26
N LYS A 269 0.90 -12.12 -24.48
CA LYS A 269 -0.34 -11.78 -25.20
C LYS A 269 -1.51 -11.67 -24.23
N TYR A 270 -1.96 -12.81 -23.69
CA TYR A 270 -3.14 -12.88 -22.81
C TYR A 270 -2.79 -13.24 -21.37
N ARG A 271 -1.95 -14.25 -21.17
CA ARG A 271 -1.50 -14.73 -19.86
C ARG A 271 0.01 -14.92 -19.91
N SER A 272 0.72 -14.41 -18.92
CA SER A 272 2.15 -14.65 -18.79
C SER A 272 2.41 -16.02 -18.14
N LYS A 273 3.42 -16.73 -18.63
CA LYS A 273 3.92 -17.96 -17.99
C LYS A 273 4.72 -17.67 -16.72
N LEU A 274 5.06 -16.40 -16.48
CA LEU A 274 5.74 -15.92 -15.28
C LEU A 274 4.76 -15.57 -14.14
N GLU A 275 3.45 -15.53 -14.40
CA GLU A 275 2.44 -15.30 -13.36
C GLU A 275 2.30 -16.55 -12.46
N PRO A 276 2.61 -16.45 -11.14
CA PRO A 276 2.44 -17.55 -10.21
C PRO A 276 0.94 -17.83 -9.96
N PRO A 277 0.59 -19.07 -9.57
CA PRO A 277 -0.73 -19.39 -9.05
C PRO A 277 -1.10 -18.49 -7.85
N LEU A 278 -2.39 -18.17 -7.72
CA LEU A 278 -2.88 -17.30 -6.63
C LEU A 278 -2.65 -17.86 -5.22
N ASN A 279 -2.43 -19.17 -5.11
CA ASN A 279 -2.18 -19.90 -3.87
C ASN A 279 -0.68 -20.21 -3.63
N ASP A 280 0.24 -19.63 -4.42
CA ASP A 280 1.66 -19.80 -4.15
C ASP A 280 2.04 -19.12 -2.81
N PRO A 281 2.56 -19.88 -1.83
CA PRO A 281 2.85 -19.34 -0.50
C PRO A 281 4.05 -18.39 -0.50
N LYS A 282 4.95 -18.47 -1.49
CA LYS A 282 6.23 -17.75 -1.52
C LYS A 282 6.30 -16.70 -2.61
N ASN A 283 5.30 -16.62 -3.49
CA ASN A 283 5.25 -15.64 -4.57
C ASN A 283 3.84 -15.08 -4.74
N THR A 284 3.70 -13.76 -4.64
CA THR A 284 2.45 -13.07 -5.02
C THR A 284 2.77 -11.98 -6.03
N LEU A 285 2.22 -12.09 -7.23
CA LEU A 285 2.32 -11.06 -8.26
C LEU A 285 1.34 -9.94 -7.94
N SER A 286 1.85 -8.89 -7.28
CA SER A 286 1.06 -7.72 -6.87
C SER A 286 1.63 -6.41 -7.42
N TYR A 287 2.94 -6.23 -7.38
CA TYR A 287 3.63 -5.09 -7.96
C TYR A 287 4.78 -5.60 -8.83
N VAL A 288 4.71 -5.38 -10.13
CA VAL A 288 5.79 -5.71 -11.06
C VAL A 288 6.35 -4.42 -11.62
N VAL A 289 7.63 -4.16 -11.35
CA VAL A 289 8.30 -2.93 -11.76
C VAL A 289 9.51 -3.27 -12.63
N ALA A 290 9.61 -2.61 -13.78
CA ALA A 290 10.72 -2.74 -14.72
C ALA A 290 11.64 -1.52 -14.62
N PHE A 291 12.94 -1.74 -14.48
CA PHE A 291 13.98 -0.70 -14.44
C PHE A 291 14.84 -0.75 -15.70
N ASP A 292 14.99 0.38 -16.38
CA ASP A 292 15.85 0.52 -17.56
C ASP A 292 17.32 0.74 -17.19
N ASP A 293 18.18 0.88 -18.20
CA ASP A 293 19.61 1.07 -18.00
C ASP A 293 19.97 2.45 -17.42
N GLN A 294 19.10 3.46 -17.62
CA GLN A 294 19.19 4.81 -17.07
C GLN A 294 18.70 4.92 -15.62
N GLY A 295 18.02 3.89 -15.12
CA GLY A 295 17.50 3.86 -13.75
C GLY A 295 16.09 4.42 -13.60
N PHE A 296 15.40 4.71 -14.70
CA PHE A 296 13.96 4.96 -14.68
C PHE A 296 13.21 3.65 -14.48
N ALA A 297 12.00 3.75 -13.91
CA ALA A 297 11.19 2.58 -13.63
C ALA A 297 9.72 2.80 -14.00
N ARG A 298 9.08 1.73 -14.46
CA ARG A 298 7.65 1.69 -14.79
C ARG A 298 6.95 0.53 -14.10
N ASP A 299 5.73 0.77 -13.65
CA ASP A 299 4.84 -0.28 -13.19
C ASP A 299 4.26 -1.04 -14.40
N VAL A 300 4.79 -2.23 -14.64
CA VAL A 300 4.40 -3.12 -15.74
C VAL A 300 3.50 -4.25 -15.25
N THR A 301 2.91 -4.16 -14.04
CA THR A 301 2.05 -5.22 -13.45
C THR A 301 0.96 -5.67 -14.42
N ARG A 302 0.35 -4.71 -15.12
CA ARG A 302 -0.71 -4.96 -16.11
C ARG A 302 -0.29 -5.91 -17.24
N ARG A 303 0.99 -5.95 -17.60
CA ARG A 303 1.51 -6.88 -18.63
C ARG A 303 1.40 -8.33 -18.19
N TYR A 304 1.64 -8.59 -16.91
CA TYR A 304 1.85 -9.96 -16.42
C TYR A 304 0.61 -10.59 -15.82
N THR A 305 -0.31 -9.81 -15.25
CA THR A 305 -1.47 -10.37 -14.56
C THR A 305 -2.69 -10.48 -15.46
N GLN A 306 -3.33 -11.66 -15.43
CA GLN A 306 -4.60 -11.89 -16.12
C GLN A 306 -5.79 -11.21 -15.40
N PHE A 307 -5.74 -11.13 -14.07
CA PHE A 307 -6.87 -10.77 -13.22
C PHE A 307 -6.54 -9.57 -12.33
N TYR A 308 -6.14 -8.47 -12.96
CA TYR A 308 -5.69 -7.29 -12.22
C TYR A 308 -6.82 -6.70 -11.36
N ASN A 309 -7.98 -6.41 -11.95
CA ASN A 309 -9.05 -5.67 -11.28
C ASN A 309 -9.69 -6.49 -10.15
N THR A 310 -9.69 -7.82 -10.30
CA THR A 310 -10.39 -8.75 -9.40
C THR A 310 -9.50 -9.31 -8.30
N LYS A 311 -8.22 -9.60 -8.57
CA LYS A 311 -7.29 -10.24 -7.63
C LYS A 311 -6.14 -9.31 -7.24
N THR A 312 -5.33 -8.90 -8.21
CA THR A 312 -4.07 -8.18 -7.97
C THR A 312 -4.31 -6.83 -7.31
N ARG A 313 -5.25 -6.03 -7.82
CA ARG A 313 -5.62 -4.71 -7.29
C ARG A 313 -5.98 -4.78 -5.82
N LYS A 314 -6.67 -5.82 -5.35
CA LYS A 314 -7.11 -5.93 -3.95
C LYS A 314 -5.96 -5.97 -2.95
N LYS A 315 -4.79 -6.49 -3.35
CA LYS A 315 -3.55 -6.54 -2.55
C LYS A 315 -2.70 -5.28 -2.65
N ARG A 316 -3.10 -4.30 -3.47
CA ARG A 316 -2.32 -3.10 -3.76
C ARG A 316 -2.86 -1.87 -3.02
N VAL A 317 -1.98 -0.94 -2.69
CA VAL A 317 -2.32 0.38 -2.13
C VAL A 317 -3.31 1.16 -3.01
N THR A 318 -3.32 0.92 -4.33
CA THR A 318 -4.27 1.53 -5.28
C THR A 318 -5.72 1.10 -5.03
N ASN A 319 -5.96 0.08 -4.20
CA ASN A 319 -7.28 -0.31 -3.72
C ASN A 319 -7.87 0.65 -2.67
N LEU A 320 -7.04 1.49 -2.03
CA LEU A 320 -7.44 2.41 -0.96
C LEU A 320 -8.17 3.67 -1.47
N GLY A 321 -8.58 3.67 -2.75
CA GLY A 321 -9.23 4.80 -3.39
C GLY A 321 -8.21 5.84 -3.92
N PRO A 322 -8.66 7.09 -4.14
CA PRO A 322 -7.85 8.14 -4.78
C PRO A 322 -6.51 8.39 -4.06
N GLN A 323 -6.50 8.42 -2.72
CA GLN A 323 -5.30 8.67 -1.93
C GLN A 323 -4.22 7.57 -2.13
N GLY A 324 -4.65 6.32 -2.26
CA GLY A 324 -3.74 5.20 -2.52
C GLY A 324 -3.18 5.22 -3.93
N LYS A 325 -4.00 5.62 -4.89
CA LYS A 325 -3.62 5.82 -6.29
C LYS A 325 -2.60 6.97 -6.43
N GLU A 326 -2.92 8.13 -5.88
CA GLU A 326 -2.04 9.30 -5.84
C GLU A 326 -0.69 8.98 -5.17
N TRP A 327 -0.71 8.25 -4.05
CA TRP A 327 0.52 7.85 -3.37
C TRP A 327 1.41 6.95 -4.25
N TRP A 328 0.84 5.94 -4.91
CA TRP A 328 1.63 5.02 -5.74
C TRP A 328 2.05 5.62 -7.07
N GLU A 329 1.10 6.13 -7.85
CA GLU A 329 1.32 6.54 -9.23
C GLU A 329 2.03 7.90 -9.30
N GLU A 330 1.56 8.90 -8.55
CA GLU A 330 2.13 10.25 -8.62
C GLU A 330 3.35 10.40 -7.70
N LYS A 331 3.24 10.05 -6.41
CA LYS A 331 4.30 10.32 -5.43
C LYS A 331 5.45 9.33 -5.45
N VAL A 332 5.18 8.06 -5.72
CA VAL A 332 6.24 7.03 -5.75
C VAL A 332 6.76 6.85 -7.18
N MET A 333 5.93 6.42 -8.12
CA MET A 333 6.40 6.08 -9.46
C MET A 333 6.82 7.32 -10.25
N LYS A 334 5.90 8.26 -10.49
CA LYS A 334 6.16 9.43 -11.35
C LYS A 334 7.19 10.39 -10.77
N ALA A 335 7.07 10.75 -9.50
CA ALA A 335 7.99 11.71 -8.89
C ALA A 335 9.42 11.18 -8.68
N CYS A 336 9.60 9.86 -8.46
CA CYS A 336 10.92 9.31 -8.11
C CYS A 336 11.58 8.46 -9.21
N PHE A 337 10.81 7.95 -10.19
CA PHE A 337 11.31 6.95 -11.13
C PHE A 337 10.92 7.16 -12.60
N GLU A 338 9.90 7.95 -12.94
CA GLU A 338 9.58 8.19 -14.35
C GLU A 338 10.49 9.28 -14.96
N PRO A 339 10.81 9.18 -16.26
CA PRO A 339 11.54 10.23 -16.95
C PRO A 339 10.68 11.49 -17.11
N LYS A 340 11.32 12.67 -17.13
CA LYS A 340 10.63 13.96 -17.36
C LYS A 340 9.99 14.04 -18.75
N PHE A 341 10.59 13.38 -19.73
CA PHE A 341 10.13 13.33 -21.12
C PHE A 341 9.87 11.88 -21.49
N GLN A 342 8.72 11.62 -22.10
CA GLN A 342 8.34 10.28 -22.53
C GLN A 342 8.86 10.02 -23.94
N SER A 343 9.53 8.88 -24.13
CA SER A 343 9.93 8.40 -25.46
C SER A 343 8.75 7.80 -26.22
N ASP A 344 8.91 7.59 -27.53
CA ASP A 344 7.92 6.86 -28.34
C ASP A 344 7.71 5.43 -27.81
N ILE A 345 8.77 4.79 -27.30
CA ILE A 345 8.69 3.46 -26.68
C ILE A 345 7.79 3.51 -25.44
N ASP A 346 7.91 4.56 -24.62
CA ASP A 346 7.06 4.74 -23.44
C ASP A 346 5.60 4.94 -23.81
N GLN A 347 5.31 5.73 -24.85
CA GLN A 347 3.93 5.96 -25.31
C GLN A 347 3.30 4.67 -25.83
N LEU A 348 4.04 3.88 -26.61
CA LEU A 348 3.59 2.57 -27.09
C LEU A 348 3.36 1.58 -25.94
N GLU A 349 4.23 1.59 -24.92
CA GLU A 349 4.06 0.76 -23.72
C GLU A 349 2.83 1.20 -22.90
N VAL A 350 2.61 2.50 -22.70
CA VAL A 350 1.41 3.02 -22.04
C VAL A 350 0.15 2.58 -22.80
N ALA A 351 0.15 2.70 -24.13
CA ALA A 351 -0.95 2.22 -24.96
C ALA A 351 -1.16 0.70 -24.83
N GLU A 352 -0.08 -0.10 -24.80
CA GLU A 352 -0.15 -1.55 -24.57
C GLU A 352 -0.82 -1.88 -23.23
N LEU A 353 -0.39 -1.24 -22.13
CA LEU A 353 -0.89 -1.50 -20.79
C LEU A 353 -2.35 -1.04 -20.62
N ASN A 354 -2.73 0.10 -21.21
CA ASN A 354 -4.11 0.60 -21.23
C ASN A 354 -5.03 -0.33 -22.04
N ASN A 355 -4.57 -0.79 -23.20
CA ASN A 355 -5.33 -1.76 -24.00
C ASN A 355 -5.57 -3.06 -23.24
N ARG A 356 -4.61 -3.52 -22.44
CA ARG A 356 -4.81 -4.68 -21.55
C ARG A 356 -5.84 -4.45 -20.46
N GLU A 357 -5.89 -3.25 -19.89
CA GLU A 357 -6.91 -2.90 -18.92
C GLU A 357 -8.32 -2.95 -19.53
N ILE A 358 -8.48 -2.47 -20.77
CA ILE A 358 -9.75 -2.50 -21.50
C ILE A 358 -10.15 -3.93 -21.88
N GLN A 359 -9.17 -4.76 -22.27
CA GLN A 359 -9.40 -6.15 -22.70
C GLN A 359 -9.55 -7.14 -21.53
N GLU A 360 -9.45 -6.71 -20.28
CA GLU A 360 -9.66 -7.60 -19.12
C GLU A 360 -11.08 -8.20 -19.17
N LYS A 361 -11.14 -9.53 -19.22
CA LYS A 361 -12.42 -10.26 -19.34
C LYS A 361 -13.30 -10.04 -18.11
N LEU A 362 -14.62 -10.18 -18.32
CA LEU A 362 -15.58 -10.16 -17.23
C LEU A 362 -15.24 -11.25 -16.18
N PRO A 363 -15.34 -10.93 -14.88
CA PRO A 363 -15.15 -11.93 -13.84
C PRO A 363 -16.17 -13.07 -13.96
N THR A 364 -15.73 -14.31 -13.73
CA THR A 364 -16.61 -15.49 -13.76
C THR A 364 -17.16 -15.86 -12.39
N ASN A 365 -16.60 -15.31 -11.31
CA ASN A 365 -17.03 -15.56 -9.95
C ASN A 365 -17.75 -14.35 -9.37
N ILE A 366 -18.90 -14.57 -8.74
CA ILE A 366 -19.70 -13.54 -8.06
C ILE A 366 -18.84 -12.72 -7.09
N GLN A 367 -17.99 -13.36 -6.29
CA GLN A 367 -17.17 -12.66 -5.29
C GLN A 367 -16.17 -11.67 -5.91
N ASP A 368 -15.83 -11.85 -7.19
CA ASP A 368 -14.91 -10.97 -7.89
C ASP A 368 -15.57 -9.66 -8.33
N PHE A 369 -16.90 -9.60 -8.40
CA PHE A 369 -17.66 -8.36 -8.61
C PHE A 369 -17.75 -7.48 -7.36
N LYS A 370 -17.46 -8.03 -6.16
CA LYS A 370 -17.50 -7.27 -4.91
C LYS A 370 -16.36 -6.23 -4.92
N ASN A 371 -16.73 -4.95 -4.87
CA ASN A 371 -15.82 -3.80 -4.98
C ASN A 371 -14.98 -3.77 -6.26
N HIS A 372 -15.46 -4.39 -7.36
CA HIS A 372 -14.79 -4.31 -8.66
C HIS A 372 -14.83 -2.88 -9.20
N PRO A 373 -13.73 -2.30 -9.72
CA PRO A 373 -13.70 -0.88 -10.14
C PRO A 373 -14.66 -0.55 -11.28
N ILE A 374 -14.76 -1.43 -12.29
CA ILE A 374 -15.54 -1.18 -13.52
C ILE A 374 -16.95 -1.75 -13.48
N PHE A 375 -17.16 -2.94 -12.89
CA PHE A 375 -18.43 -3.66 -12.93
C PHE A 375 -19.09 -3.80 -11.56
N VAL A 376 -20.39 -4.05 -11.55
CA VAL A 376 -21.19 -4.30 -10.34
C VAL A 376 -22.34 -5.26 -10.67
N LEU A 377 -22.76 -6.04 -9.68
CA LEU A 377 -23.99 -6.83 -9.71
C LEU A 377 -25.04 -6.12 -8.87
N GLU A 378 -26.32 -6.23 -9.22
CA GLU A 378 -27.42 -5.62 -8.45
C GLU A 378 -27.40 -6.03 -6.98
N ARG A 379 -27.12 -7.31 -6.69
CA ARG A 379 -26.97 -7.83 -5.31
C ARG A 379 -25.86 -7.16 -4.49
N HIS A 380 -24.89 -6.52 -5.13
CA HIS A 380 -23.74 -5.87 -4.49
C HIS A 380 -23.89 -4.36 -4.41
N LEU A 381 -25.00 -3.79 -4.88
CA LEU A 381 -25.31 -2.38 -4.67
C LEU A 381 -25.54 -2.13 -3.19
N LYS A 382 -24.93 -1.06 -2.68
CA LYS A 382 -25.20 -0.64 -1.30
C LYS A 382 -26.64 -0.13 -1.18
N GLN A 383 -27.12 -0.07 0.06
CA GLN A 383 -28.41 0.56 0.33
C GLN A 383 -28.45 2.02 -0.14
N SER A 384 -27.33 2.74 -0.03
CA SER A 384 -27.12 4.11 -0.52
C SER A 384 -26.67 4.20 -1.98
N GLU A 385 -26.92 3.19 -2.79
CA GLU A 385 -26.58 3.15 -4.22
C GLU A 385 -27.81 2.72 -5.03
N VAL A 386 -27.95 3.27 -6.23
CA VAL A 386 -29.00 2.95 -7.20
C VAL A 386 -28.42 2.91 -8.61
N LEU A 387 -29.00 2.09 -9.48
CA LEU A 387 -28.72 2.12 -10.92
C LEU A 387 -29.63 3.16 -11.57
N MET A 388 -29.05 4.03 -12.39
CA MET A 388 -29.83 5.00 -13.14
C MET A 388 -30.67 4.32 -14.22
N GLU A 389 -31.82 4.92 -14.52
CA GLU A 389 -32.66 4.50 -15.64
C GLU A 389 -32.19 5.19 -16.93
N PRO A 390 -32.16 4.48 -18.07
CA PRO A 390 -32.47 3.06 -18.25
C PRO A 390 -31.35 2.13 -17.74
N ARG A 391 -31.74 1.00 -17.12
CA ARG A 391 -30.80 -0.01 -16.60
C ARG A 391 -30.28 -0.89 -17.74
N ILE A 392 -29.17 -0.49 -18.35
CA ILE A 392 -28.57 -1.21 -19.48
C ILE A 392 -27.52 -2.21 -18.96
N PRO A 393 -27.75 -3.54 -19.05
CA PRO A 393 -26.76 -4.52 -18.67
C PRO A 393 -25.62 -4.58 -19.69
N CYS A 394 -24.38 -4.71 -19.22
CA CYS A 394 -23.20 -4.90 -20.08
C CYS A 394 -22.77 -6.37 -20.21
N GLY A 395 -23.46 -7.29 -19.54
CA GLY A 395 -23.20 -8.71 -19.58
C GLY A 395 -24.09 -9.49 -18.62
N THR A 396 -23.94 -10.80 -18.60
CA THR A 396 -24.69 -11.71 -17.73
C THR A 396 -23.76 -12.70 -17.04
N LEU A 397 -24.14 -13.14 -15.84
CA LEU A 397 -23.39 -14.10 -15.03
C LEU A 397 -24.31 -15.24 -14.60
N ALA A 398 -23.94 -16.47 -14.95
CA ALA A 398 -24.65 -17.65 -14.46
C ALA A 398 -24.26 -17.95 -13.01
N VAL A 399 -25.25 -17.95 -12.12
CA VAL A 399 -25.15 -18.29 -10.70
C VAL A 399 -25.80 -19.66 -10.49
N THR A 400 -24.99 -20.65 -10.09
CA THR A 400 -25.42 -22.04 -9.83
C THR A 400 -25.79 -22.82 -11.10
N SER A 401 -24.80 -23.47 -11.72
CA SER A 401 -24.98 -24.42 -12.85
C SER A 401 -26.00 -23.97 -13.90
N GLY A 402 -25.99 -22.67 -14.26
CA GLY A 402 -26.86 -22.11 -15.30
C GLY A 402 -28.31 -21.79 -14.92
N ARG A 403 -28.77 -22.09 -13.70
CA ARG A 403 -30.21 -21.96 -13.35
C ARG A 403 -30.66 -20.53 -13.02
N ARG A 404 -29.76 -19.67 -12.56
CA ARG A 404 -30.05 -18.25 -12.28
C ARG A 404 -29.04 -17.38 -13.00
N VAL A 405 -29.51 -16.39 -13.75
CA VAL A 405 -28.64 -15.46 -14.48
C VAL A 405 -28.77 -14.08 -13.87
N GLU A 406 -27.63 -13.50 -13.48
CA GLU A 406 -27.58 -12.13 -12.99
C GLU A 406 -27.07 -11.18 -14.05
N LYS A 407 -27.65 -9.99 -14.09
CA LYS A 407 -27.22 -8.91 -14.97
C LYS A 407 -26.01 -8.20 -14.36
N ILE A 408 -25.02 -7.94 -15.20
CA ILE A 408 -23.82 -7.19 -14.87
C ILE A 408 -24.01 -5.76 -15.38
N PHE A 409 -23.73 -4.77 -14.55
CA PHE A 409 -23.81 -3.35 -14.90
C PHE A 409 -22.44 -2.70 -14.77
N LYS A 410 -22.24 -1.59 -15.49
CA LYS A 410 -21.04 -0.76 -15.31
C LYS A 410 -21.24 0.11 -14.08
N ARG A 411 -20.19 0.23 -13.27
CA ARG A 411 -20.20 1.04 -12.04
C ARG A 411 -20.39 2.53 -12.34
N LYS A 412 -20.05 2.98 -13.55
CA LYS A 412 -20.32 4.35 -14.02
C LYS A 412 -21.83 4.69 -14.05
N ASP A 413 -22.69 3.68 -14.16
CA ASP A 413 -24.15 3.85 -14.21
C ASP A 413 -24.80 3.78 -12.80
N VAL A 414 -23.98 3.56 -11.76
CA VAL A 414 -24.40 3.58 -10.36
C VAL A 414 -24.25 5.00 -9.81
N ARG A 415 -25.31 5.51 -9.19
CA ARG A 415 -25.28 6.77 -8.44
C ARG A 415 -25.37 6.53 -6.95
N ALA A 416 -24.63 7.34 -6.20
CA ALA A 416 -24.77 7.42 -4.76
C ALA A 416 -26.04 8.21 -4.44
N VAL A 417 -26.89 7.64 -3.58
CA VAL A 417 -28.12 8.28 -3.10
C VAL A 417 -28.06 8.44 -1.59
N LYS A 418 -28.59 9.57 -1.11
CA LYS A 418 -28.53 9.97 0.30
C LYS A 418 -29.89 10.51 0.74
N SER A 419 -30.16 10.47 2.05
CA SER A 419 -31.39 11.07 2.59
C SER A 419 -31.34 12.59 2.51
N ALA A 420 -32.50 13.25 2.56
CA ALA A 420 -32.58 14.71 2.60
C ALA A 420 -31.70 15.32 3.72
N LEU A 421 -31.73 14.74 4.92
CA LEU A 421 -30.88 15.16 6.05
C LEU A 421 -29.38 15.02 5.72
N THR A 422 -28.97 13.92 5.09
CA THR A 422 -27.56 13.72 4.74
C THR A 422 -27.12 14.70 3.64
N TRP A 423 -28.01 15.05 2.71
CA TRP A 423 -27.74 16.10 1.73
C TRP A 423 -27.63 17.48 2.39
N TYR A 424 -28.49 17.78 3.37
CA TYR A 424 -28.41 19.02 4.14
C TYR A 424 -27.07 19.17 4.88
N GLN A 425 -26.58 18.07 5.48
CA GLN A 425 -25.23 18.02 6.07
C GLN A 425 -24.09 18.20 5.04
N LEU A 426 -24.37 18.04 3.75
CA LEU A 426 -23.46 18.35 2.65
C LEU A 426 -23.72 19.74 2.04
N GLY A 427 -24.54 20.58 2.70
CA GLY A 427 -24.92 21.91 2.25
C GLY A 427 -25.88 21.90 1.05
N LYS A 428 -26.71 20.88 0.91
CA LYS A 428 -27.62 20.71 -0.23
C LYS A 428 -29.04 20.40 0.23
N ILE A 429 -30.02 20.95 -0.47
CA ILE A 429 -31.45 20.65 -0.26
C ILE A 429 -32.03 19.96 -1.49
N ILE A 430 -33.13 19.23 -1.30
CA ILE A 430 -33.83 18.58 -2.40
C ILE A 430 -34.63 19.64 -3.15
N LYS A 431 -34.55 19.65 -4.49
CA LYS A 431 -35.35 20.57 -5.31
C LYS A 431 -36.85 20.32 -5.09
N PRO A 432 -37.69 21.36 -5.12
CA PRO A 432 -39.15 21.19 -5.02
C PRO A 432 -39.68 20.18 -6.05
N GLY A 433 -40.60 19.31 -5.63
CA GLY A 433 -41.28 18.34 -6.50
C GLY A 433 -40.49 17.08 -6.89
N GLN A 434 -39.26 16.89 -6.41
CA GLN A 434 -38.48 15.69 -6.71
C GLN A 434 -38.95 14.46 -5.93
N GLN A 435 -39.11 13.33 -6.61
CA GLN A 435 -39.45 12.04 -6.00
C GLN A 435 -38.19 11.25 -5.61
N PRO A 436 -38.19 10.50 -4.50
CA PRO A 436 -37.05 9.70 -4.07
C PRO A 436 -36.76 8.56 -5.06
N LEU A 437 -35.49 8.34 -5.40
CA LEU A 437 -35.05 7.25 -6.28
C LEU A 437 -35.10 5.88 -5.59
N LYS A 438 -35.09 5.86 -4.25
CA LYS A 438 -35.10 4.64 -3.44
C LYS A 438 -35.69 4.92 -2.08
N MET A 439 -36.64 4.10 -1.67
CA MET A 439 -37.20 4.11 -0.32
C MET A 439 -36.48 3.09 0.56
N VAL A 440 -36.15 3.50 1.79
CA VAL A 440 -35.41 2.67 2.74
C VAL A 440 -36.12 2.66 4.09
N LYS A 441 -36.46 1.47 4.59
CA LYS A 441 -36.96 1.28 5.95
C LYS A 441 -35.87 1.62 6.98
N ARG A 442 -36.21 2.44 7.98
CA ARG A 442 -35.33 2.72 9.12
C ARG A 442 -35.09 1.41 9.89
N LYS A 443 -33.84 1.09 10.21
CA LYS A 443 -33.53 -0.03 11.11
C LYS A 443 -33.91 0.37 12.53
N LYS A 444 -34.73 -0.46 13.20
CA LYS A 444 -35.00 -0.35 14.63
C LYS A 444 -33.66 -0.33 15.38
N PHE A 445 -33.37 0.75 16.12
CA PHE A 445 -32.40 0.65 17.20
C PHE A 445 -33.10 -0.12 18.31
N THR A 446 -32.85 -1.43 18.39
CA THR A 446 -33.35 -2.25 19.49
C THR A 446 -32.73 -1.75 20.79
N ARG A 447 -33.46 -0.91 21.53
CA ARG A 447 -33.20 -0.69 22.96
C ARG A 447 -33.31 -2.07 23.61
N LYS A 448 -32.20 -2.57 24.15
CA LYS A 448 -32.24 -3.72 25.06
C LYS A 448 -32.88 -3.20 26.35
N ARG A 449 -34.22 -3.24 26.44
CA ARG A 449 -34.97 -2.91 27.65
C ARG A 449 -34.51 -3.87 28.74
N SER A 450 -33.71 -3.40 29.70
CA SER A 450 -33.50 -4.10 30.96
C SER A 450 -34.63 -3.69 31.91
N SER A 451 -35.57 -4.63 32.07
CA SER A 451 -36.42 -4.89 33.24
C SER A 451 -37.07 -3.72 34.01
N LEU A 452 -38.42 -3.80 34.00
CA LEU A 452 -39.39 -3.46 35.04
C LEU A 452 -39.55 -1.96 35.37
N ASP A 453 -40.79 -1.50 35.25
CA ASP A 453 -41.33 -0.19 35.69
C ASP A 453 -41.40 0.95 34.67
N ASP A 454 -42.02 0.72 33.50
CA ASP A 454 -42.79 1.78 32.83
C ASP A 454 -43.85 1.18 31.90
N ALA A 455 -45.07 1.05 32.43
CA ALA A 455 -46.25 0.53 31.75
C ALA A 455 -47.16 1.64 31.18
N PHE A 456 -46.61 2.81 30.84
CA PHE A 456 -47.37 3.93 30.29
C PHE A 456 -46.58 4.69 29.22
N ASP A 457 -46.24 4.01 28.14
CA ASP A 457 -46.00 4.69 26.86
C ASP A 457 -46.27 3.68 25.74
N GLU A 458 -47.52 3.67 25.27
CA GLU A 458 -47.94 2.89 24.12
C GLU A 458 -47.20 3.48 22.90
N PRO A 459 -46.22 2.77 22.30
CA PRO A 459 -45.55 3.31 21.13
C PRO A 459 -46.55 3.28 19.99
N SER A 460 -47.08 4.43 19.59
CA SER A 460 -48.01 4.50 18.47
C SER A 460 -47.41 3.76 17.27
N GLU A 461 -48.08 2.72 16.78
CA GLU A 461 -47.65 1.88 15.64
C GLU A 461 -47.45 2.69 14.33
N LEU A 462 -47.83 3.97 14.34
CA LEU A 462 -47.74 4.92 13.24
C LEU A 462 -46.32 5.44 12.96
N GLU A 463 -45.42 5.51 13.95
CA GLU A 463 -44.02 5.92 13.72
C GLU A 463 -43.12 4.77 13.25
N ASP A 464 -43.60 3.53 13.37
CA ASP A 464 -42.82 2.30 13.20
C ASP A 464 -42.54 1.91 11.73
N ASN A 465 -43.11 2.65 10.77
CA ASN A 465 -43.01 2.43 9.32
C ASN A 465 -42.48 3.63 8.51
N LEU A 466 -41.77 4.59 9.14
CA LEU A 466 -41.21 5.74 8.42
C LEU A 466 -40.09 5.31 7.45
N GLU A 467 -40.46 5.02 6.21
CA GLU A 467 -39.54 4.85 5.10
C GLU A 467 -38.87 6.19 4.79
N THR A 468 -37.54 6.19 4.70
CA THR A 468 -36.75 7.37 4.34
C THR A 468 -36.43 7.33 2.84
N GLY A 469 -36.85 8.36 2.12
CA GLY A 469 -36.51 8.56 0.72
C GLY A 469 -35.03 8.94 0.53
N LEU A 470 -34.40 8.35 -0.48
CA LEU A 470 -33.03 8.65 -0.90
C LEU A 470 -33.03 9.32 -2.27
N TYR A 471 -32.21 10.35 -2.40
CA TYR A 471 -32.11 11.22 -3.56
C TYR A 471 -30.69 11.22 -4.11
N SER A 472 -30.53 11.37 -5.43
CA SER A 472 -29.22 11.56 -6.04
C SER A 472 -28.78 13.03 -6.01
N ILE A 473 -27.54 13.31 -6.43
CA ILE A 473 -27.01 14.68 -6.46
C ILE A 473 -27.76 15.57 -7.46
N GLU A 474 -28.25 15.00 -8.56
CA GLU A 474 -28.94 15.74 -9.62
C GLU A 474 -30.31 16.32 -9.16
N GLN A 475 -30.91 15.67 -8.16
CA GLN A 475 -32.17 16.08 -7.52
C GLN A 475 -31.98 17.14 -6.43
N THR A 476 -30.73 17.57 -6.19
CA THR A 476 -30.40 18.54 -5.15
C THR A 476 -29.98 19.88 -5.73
N GLU A 477 -30.12 20.92 -4.93
CA GLU A 477 -29.56 22.25 -5.15
C GLU A 477 -28.77 22.69 -3.93
N LEU A 478 -27.95 23.73 -4.09
CA LEU A 478 -27.13 24.26 -3.00
C LEU A 478 -28.05 24.92 -1.96
N TYR A 479 -27.89 24.56 -0.69
CA TYR A 479 -28.57 25.25 0.39
C TYR A 479 -27.96 26.64 0.56
N VAL A 480 -28.81 27.67 0.49
CA VAL A 480 -28.44 29.05 0.76
C VAL A 480 -29.05 29.44 2.10
N PRO A 481 -28.25 29.65 3.17
CA PRO A 481 -28.76 30.12 4.45
C PRO A 481 -29.29 31.56 4.34
N PRO A 482 -30.24 31.97 5.19
CA PRO A 482 -30.63 33.36 5.32
C PRO A 482 -29.40 34.26 5.58
N PRO A 483 -29.34 35.48 5.00
CA PRO A 483 -28.21 36.38 5.22
C PRO A 483 -28.22 36.96 6.65
N VAL A 484 -27.08 37.53 7.06
CA VAL A 484 -27.00 38.37 8.25
C VAL A 484 -27.67 39.71 7.92
N GLU A 485 -28.66 40.12 8.71
CA GLU A 485 -29.40 41.38 8.54
C GLU A 485 -29.27 42.23 9.80
N ASN A 486 -28.94 43.52 9.64
CA ASN A 486 -28.80 44.48 10.75
C ASN A 486 -27.86 44.01 11.88
N GLY A 487 -26.76 43.34 11.53
CA GLY A 487 -25.80 42.79 12.50
C GLY A 487 -26.32 41.56 13.28
N ILE A 488 -27.48 41.01 12.94
CA ILE A 488 -28.08 39.85 13.61
C ILE A 488 -27.84 38.59 12.79
N VAL A 489 -27.25 37.58 13.44
CA VAL A 489 -26.96 36.28 12.82
C VAL A 489 -28.19 35.38 12.93
N PRO A 490 -28.62 34.74 11.82
CA PRO A 490 -29.77 33.83 11.87
C PRO A 490 -29.46 32.61 12.76
N LYS A 491 -30.42 32.26 13.63
CA LYS A 491 -30.33 31.14 14.57
C LYS A 491 -31.49 30.17 14.34
N ASN A 492 -31.21 28.89 14.53
CA ASN A 492 -32.23 27.83 14.55
C ASN A 492 -33.04 27.89 15.87
N PRO A 493 -34.10 27.08 16.04
CA PRO A 493 -34.90 27.07 17.27
C PRO A 493 -34.12 26.72 18.55
N PHE A 494 -32.92 26.16 18.42
CA PHE A 494 -32.02 25.84 19.53
C PHE A 494 -31.01 26.96 19.83
N GLY A 495 -31.12 28.11 19.17
CA GLY A 495 -30.22 29.26 19.34
C GLY A 495 -28.85 29.12 18.67
N ASN A 496 -28.65 28.08 17.86
CA ASN A 496 -27.38 27.79 17.18
C ASN A 496 -27.52 27.87 15.66
N LEU A 497 -26.42 27.71 14.93
CA LEU A 497 -26.44 27.64 13.47
C LEU A 497 -25.72 26.39 12.96
N ASP A 498 -26.37 25.67 12.06
CA ASP A 498 -25.85 24.44 11.47
C ASP A 498 -24.83 24.80 10.36
N VAL A 499 -23.55 24.49 10.58
CA VAL A 499 -22.44 24.81 9.65
C VAL A 499 -21.61 23.55 9.40
N TYR A 500 -22.20 22.58 8.68
CA TYR A 500 -21.52 21.33 8.34
C TYR A 500 -20.49 21.50 7.22
N VAL A 501 -20.74 22.44 6.31
CA VAL A 501 -19.84 22.79 5.19
C VAL A 501 -19.72 24.31 5.05
N PRO A 502 -18.62 24.84 4.47
CA PRO A 502 -18.41 26.28 4.35
C PRO A 502 -19.52 27.04 3.61
N THR A 503 -20.23 26.39 2.69
CA THR A 503 -21.33 27.00 1.94
C THR A 503 -22.58 27.28 2.78
N MET A 504 -22.66 26.74 4.01
CA MET A 504 -23.76 26.99 4.95
C MET A 504 -23.53 28.24 5.81
N ILE A 505 -22.41 28.96 5.62
CA ILE A 505 -22.17 30.23 6.30
C ILE A 505 -23.04 31.32 5.63
N PRO A 506 -23.87 32.05 6.40
CA PRO A 506 -24.66 33.17 5.92
C PRO A 506 -23.83 34.20 5.17
N LYS A 507 -24.42 34.78 4.11
CA LYS A 507 -23.84 35.98 3.49
C LYS A 507 -23.80 37.09 4.54
N GLY A 508 -22.63 37.74 4.68
CA GLY A 508 -22.40 38.73 5.73
C GLY A 508 -21.97 38.15 7.08
N GLY A 509 -21.89 36.82 7.21
CA GLY A 509 -21.34 36.14 8.39
C GLY A 509 -19.95 35.56 8.14
N ILE A 510 -19.16 35.40 9.20
CA ILE A 510 -17.87 34.71 9.16
C ILE A 510 -17.74 33.71 10.30
N HIS A 511 -17.13 32.56 10.01
CA HIS A 511 -16.90 31.50 11.00
C HIS A 511 -15.56 31.67 11.70
N LEU A 512 -15.61 31.96 12.99
CA LEU A 512 -14.44 32.04 13.86
C LEU A 512 -14.30 30.73 14.64
N LEU A 513 -13.39 29.86 14.18
CA LEU A 513 -13.16 28.53 14.73
C LEU A 513 -12.57 28.56 16.15
N SER A 514 -13.10 27.75 17.07
CA SER A 514 -12.59 27.64 18.44
C SER A 514 -11.17 27.08 18.49
N SER A 515 -10.78 26.23 17.52
CA SER A 515 -9.41 25.73 17.39
C SER A 515 -8.35 26.82 17.16
N LYS A 516 -8.74 27.94 16.53
CA LYS A 516 -7.87 29.10 16.32
C LYS A 516 -8.06 30.18 17.38
N PHE A 517 -9.28 30.29 17.91
CA PHE A 517 -9.70 31.34 18.85
C PHE A 517 -10.45 30.70 20.03
N PRO A 518 -9.74 30.17 21.05
CA PRO A 518 -10.37 29.41 22.13
C PRO A 518 -11.39 30.20 22.95
N ARG A 519 -11.20 31.51 23.09
CA ARG A 519 -12.05 32.41 23.90
C ARG A 519 -13.00 33.27 23.06
N VAL A 520 -13.27 32.86 21.81
CA VAL A 520 -14.06 33.65 20.85
C VAL A 520 -15.48 33.99 21.34
N VAL A 521 -16.13 33.07 22.06
CA VAL A 521 -17.47 33.29 22.64
C VAL A 521 -17.43 34.43 23.66
N ARG A 522 -16.45 34.41 24.56
CA ARG A 522 -16.27 35.44 25.58
C ARG A 522 -15.93 36.80 24.96
N ALA A 523 -15.10 36.81 23.92
CA ALA A 523 -14.75 38.03 23.20
C ALA A 523 -15.98 38.68 22.53
N ALA A 524 -16.88 37.89 21.95
CA ALA A 524 -18.12 38.40 21.37
C ALA A 524 -19.08 38.94 22.46
N GLN A 525 -19.16 38.26 23.61
CA GLN A 525 -19.95 38.70 24.76
C GLN A 525 -19.45 40.00 25.37
N GLU A 526 -18.12 40.17 25.53
CA GLU A 526 -17.52 41.41 26.07
C GLU A 526 -17.72 42.61 25.13
N LEU A 527 -17.92 42.37 23.84
CA LEU A 527 -18.20 43.40 22.83
C LEU A 527 -19.70 43.61 22.57
N GLU A 528 -20.58 42.85 23.23
CA GLU A 528 -22.04 42.88 23.02
C GLU A 528 -22.47 42.68 21.55
N ILE A 529 -21.70 41.89 20.79
CA ILE A 529 -21.98 41.58 19.38
C ILE A 529 -22.85 40.34 19.29
N ASP A 530 -23.88 40.36 18.44
CA ASP A 530 -24.69 39.18 18.18
C ASP A 530 -23.88 38.07 17.48
N TYR A 531 -24.03 36.84 17.97
CA TYR A 531 -23.36 35.68 17.42
C TYR A 531 -24.25 34.43 17.48
N ALA A 532 -23.94 33.45 16.63
CA ALA A 532 -24.54 32.12 16.68
C ALA A 532 -23.46 31.05 16.88
N PRO A 533 -23.58 30.14 17.87
CA PRO A 533 -22.69 28.99 17.98
C PRO A 533 -22.79 28.09 16.75
N ALA A 534 -21.64 27.70 16.18
CA ALA A 534 -21.59 26.92 14.94
C ALA A 534 -21.56 25.42 15.23
N VAL A 535 -22.66 24.72 14.92
CA VAL A 535 -22.76 23.26 15.02
C VAL A 535 -22.15 22.63 13.78
N VAL A 536 -21.01 21.95 13.93
CA VAL A 536 -20.25 21.33 12.83
C VAL A 536 -20.49 19.82 12.72
N GLY A 537 -21.19 19.21 13.67
CA GLY A 537 -21.50 17.79 13.67
C GLY A 537 -22.22 17.34 14.94
N PHE A 538 -22.29 16.02 15.15
CA PHE A 538 -22.85 15.42 16.37
C PHE A 538 -21.94 14.33 16.89
N ASP A 539 -21.71 14.33 18.19
CA ASP A 539 -21.02 13.26 18.90
C ASP A 539 -22.04 12.27 19.46
N PHE A 540 -21.94 11.02 19.01
CA PHE A 540 -22.80 9.93 19.46
C PHE A 540 -22.09 9.13 20.56
N GLY A 541 -21.78 9.81 21.67
CA GLY A 541 -21.19 9.21 22.86
C GLY A 541 -22.23 8.52 23.75
N GLY A 542 -21.80 7.53 24.53
CA GLY A 542 -22.50 7.19 25.77
C GLY A 542 -22.05 8.15 26.86
N SER A 543 -22.95 8.60 27.71
CA SER A 543 -22.61 9.47 28.85
C SER A 543 -21.38 8.92 29.59
N SER A 544 -20.33 9.73 29.70
CA SER A 544 -19.13 9.41 30.49
C SER A 544 -19.30 9.73 31.98
N THR A 545 -20.43 10.34 32.38
CA THR A 545 -20.82 10.43 33.79
C THR A 545 -21.54 9.14 34.17
N GLY A 546 -20.97 8.44 35.17
CA GLY A 546 -21.28 7.05 35.53
C GLY A 546 -22.70 6.76 36.05
N GLU A 547 -23.64 7.70 35.93
CA GLU A 547 -24.96 7.60 36.56
C GLU A 547 -26.11 7.33 35.56
N SER A 548 -25.86 7.24 34.26
CA SER A 548 -26.94 6.96 33.29
C SER A 548 -26.49 6.05 32.15
N ARG A 549 -26.45 4.74 32.41
CA ARG A 549 -26.13 3.66 31.45
C ARG A 549 -27.22 3.39 30.39
N GLY A 550 -28.02 4.38 30.00
CA GLY A 550 -29.26 4.15 29.24
C GLY A 550 -29.31 4.66 27.79
N ALA A 551 -28.77 5.85 27.49
CA ALA A 551 -29.03 6.50 26.20
C ALA A 551 -27.75 7.02 25.53
N ARG A 552 -27.53 6.64 24.27
CA ARG A 552 -26.61 7.37 23.37
C ARG A 552 -27.33 8.66 22.98
N VAL A 553 -27.09 9.73 23.73
CA VAL A 553 -27.59 11.06 23.38
C VAL A 553 -26.67 11.63 22.30
N ALA A 554 -27.27 12.14 21.22
CA ALA A 554 -26.52 12.82 20.16
C ALA A 554 -26.28 14.26 20.61
N ASN A 555 -25.06 14.57 21.03
CA ASN A 555 -24.72 15.91 21.47
C ASN A 555 -24.20 16.75 20.28
N PRO A 556 -24.67 17.99 20.09
CA PRO A 556 -24.17 18.85 19.02
C PRO A 556 -22.70 19.18 19.28
N LYS A 557 -21.86 18.94 18.28
CA LYS A 557 -20.47 19.34 18.29
C LYS A 557 -20.36 20.77 17.80
N ILE A 558 -20.13 21.68 18.73
CA ILE A 558 -19.94 23.11 18.46
C ILE A 558 -18.45 23.38 18.25
N ASP A 559 -18.10 24.05 17.16
CA ASP A 559 -16.74 24.54 16.90
C ASP A 559 -16.82 26.02 16.50
N GLY A 560 -16.55 26.92 17.44
CA GLY A 560 -16.54 28.35 17.19
C GLY A 560 -17.91 29.01 17.11
N ILE A 561 -17.92 30.23 16.58
CA ILE A 561 -19.11 31.07 16.42
C ILE A 561 -19.16 31.70 15.02
N ILE A 562 -20.37 32.02 14.57
CA ILE A 562 -20.60 32.89 13.43
C ILE A 562 -20.91 34.31 13.94
N VAL A 563 -20.21 35.30 13.40
CA VAL A 563 -20.40 36.73 13.71
C VAL A 563 -20.58 37.53 12.42
N PRO A 564 -21.19 38.73 12.47
CA PRO A 564 -21.20 39.65 11.34
C PRO A 564 -19.77 39.98 10.88
N VAL A 565 -19.56 40.04 9.56
CA VAL A 565 -18.24 40.30 8.97
C VAL A 565 -17.66 41.63 9.43
N GLU A 566 -18.50 42.64 9.61
CA GLU A 566 -18.11 43.98 10.08
C GLU A 566 -17.45 43.97 11.47
N HIS A 567 -17.85 43.03 12.34
CA HIS A 567 -17.35 42.94 13.70
C HIS A 567 -16.28 41.86 13.90
N ALA A 568 -15.99 41.07 12.87
CA ALA A 568 -15.08 39.94 12.93
C ALA A 568 -13.68 40.32 13.44
N VAL A 569 -13.16 41.46 12.96
CA VAL A 569 -11.82 41.95 13.34
C VAL A 569 -11.78 42.31 14.82
N SER A 570 -12.81 43.01 15.31
CA SER A 570 -12.93 43.41 16.72
C SER A 570 -12.95 42.20 17.65
N VAL A 571 -13.77 41.19 17.32
CA VAL A 571 -13.86 39.94 18.11
C VAL A 571 -12.51 39.21 18.14
N VAL A 572 -11.81 39.15 17.01
CA VAL A 572 -10.49 38.51 16.94
C VAL A 572 -9.44 39.25 17.77
N ILE A 573 -9.44 40.58 17.77
CA ILE A 573 -8.51 41.38 18.58
C ILE A 573 -8.75 41.12 20.06
N ILE A 574 -9.99 41.25 20.53
CA ILE A 574 -10.32 41.01 21.94
C ILE A 574 -10.02 39.57 22.35
N CYS A 575 -10.33 38.58 21.50
CA CYS A 575 -10.00 37.19 21.79
C CYS A 575 -8.49 36.99 21.99
N LYS A 576 -7.65 37.61 21.16
CA LYS A 576 -6.19 37.53 21.31
C LYS A 576 -5.70 38.19 22.60
N GLU A 577 -6.29 39.30 23.01
CA GLU A 577 -5.94 39.94 24.29
C GLU A 577 -6.36 39.07 25.48
N LEU A 578 -7.57 38.48 25.45
CA LEU A 578 -8.01 37.52 26.47
C LEU A 578 -7.10 36.29 26.55
N ASP A 579 -6.61 35.80 25.41
CA ASP A 579 -5.67 34.68 25.38
C ASP A 579 -4.31 35.07 25.99
N LYS A 580 -3.81 36.29 25.74
CA LYS A 580 -2.57 36.79 26.37
C LYS A 580 -2.72 36.91 27.89
N VAL A 581 -3.84 37.47 28.37
CA VAL A 581 -4.13 37.60 29.80
C VAL A 581 -4.16 36.23 30.45
N ALA A 582 -4.89 35.28 29.87
CA ALA A 582 -4.97 33.93 30.40
C ALA A 582 -3.62 33.19 30.42
N LEU A 583 -2.78 33.36 29.39
CA LEU A 583 -1.44 32.79 29.36
C LEU A 583 -0.53 33.38 30.45
N LYS A 584 -0.68 34.69 30.74
CA LYS A 584 0.05 35.35 31.82
C LYS A 584 -0.39 34.81 33.18
N GLU A 585 -1.69 34.70 33.44
CA GLU A 585 -2.24 34.12 34.66
C GLU A 585 -1.82 32.66 34.87
N GLU A 586 -1.83 31.84 33.80
CA GLU A 586 -1.37 30.44 33.88
C GLU A 586 0.13 30.36 34.19
N LYS A 587 0.94 31.27 33.62
CA LYS A 587 2.37 31.36 33.91
C LYS A 587 2.60 31.76 35.37
N GLU A 588 1.90 32.77 35.87
CA GLU A 588 1.98 33.22 37.27
C GLU A 588 1.56 32.10 38.24
N MET A 589 0.49 31.36 37.93
CA MET A 589 0.08 30.19 38.71
C MET A 589 1.14 29.08 38.69
N ARG A 590 1.73 28.79 37.54
CA ARG A 590 2.78 27.76 37.40
C ARG A 590 4.04 28.16 38.16
N GLU A 591 4.43 29.43 38.11
CA GLU A 591 5.54 30.00 38.86
C GLU A 591 5.28 29.94 40.37
N ALA A 592 4.09 30.33 40.83
CA ALA A 592 3.69 30.22 42.23
C ALA A 592 3.72 28.77 42.74
N GLN A 593 3.26 27.81 41.94
CA GLN A 593 3.35 26.38 42.27
C GLN A 593 4.80 25.89 42.33
N ALA A 594 5.65 26.32 41.39
CA ALA A 594 7.07 25.98 41.39
C ALA A 594 7.80 26.55 42.62
N LEU A 595 7.57 27.83 42.95
CA LEU A 595 8.09 28.47 44.15
C LEU A 595 7.61 27.78 45.42
N GLY A 596 6.34 27.36 45.48
CA GLY A 596 5.81 26.57 46.58
C GLY A 596 6.51 25.22 46.75
N LYS A 597 6.83 24.52 45.66
CA LYS A 597 7.60 23.27 45.68
C LYS A 597 9.05 23.51 46.11
N TRP A 598 9.69 24.56 45.60
CA TRP A 598 11.05 24.96 46.01
C TRP A 598 11.11 25.31 47.49
N ARG A 599 10.15 26.06 48.02
CA ARG A 599 10.06 26.37 49.45
C ARG A 599 9.98 25.09 50.29
N ARG A 600 9.13 24.13 49.91
CA ARG A 600 9.06 22.82 50.61
C ARG A 600 10.39 22.06 50.54
N TYR A 601 11.06 22.07 49.39
CA TYR A 601 12.34 21.40 49.19
C TYR A 601 13.45 22.02 50.05
N PHE A 602 13.57 23.35 50.06
CA PHE A 602 14.53 24.06 50.91
C PHE A 602 14.24 23.88 52.39
N SER A 603 12.97 23.91 52.81
CA SER A 603 12.60 23.59 54.20
C SER A 603 13.01 22.17 54.57
N ALA A 604 12.81 21.18 53.69
CA ALA A 604 13.23 19.80 53.93
C ALA A 604 14.75 19.66 54.05
N ILE A 605 15.53 20.35 53.20
CA ILE A 605 17.00 20.38 53.31
C ILE A 605 17.44 21.05 54.61
N ALA A 606 16.84 22.17 54.99
CA ALA A 606 17.17 22.88 56.21
C ALA A 606 16.86 22.04 57.46
N ILE A 607 15.75 21.30 57.46
CA ILE A 607 15.42 20.34 58.52
C ILE A 607 16.45 19.21 58.55
N LYS A 608 16.80 18.62 57.39
CA LYS A 608 17.80 17.56 57.31
C LYS A 608 19.16 18.02 57.85
N ARG A 609 19.62 19.21 57.47
CA ARG A 609 20.89 19.81 57.94
C ARG A 609 20.88 20.18 59.44
N ARG A 610 19.72 20.24 60.10
CA ARG A 610 19.62 20.41 61.55
C ARG A 610 19.59 19.08 62.30
N LEU A 611 19.24 17.99 61.61
CA LEU A 611 19.17 16.64 62.16
C LEU A 611 20.51 15.89 61.97
N ASP A 612 21.23 16.20 60.90
CA ASP A 612 22.66 15.89 60.69
C ASP A 612 23.52 16.88 61.48
#